data_AF-A0A9E3V492-F1
#
_entry.id   AF-A0A9E3V492-F1
#
_cell.length_a   1.000
_cell.length_b   1.000
_cell.length_c   1.000
_cell.angle_alpha   90.00
_cell.angle_beta   90.00
_cell.angle_gamma   90.00
#
_symmetry.space_group_name_H-M   'P 1'
#
loop_
_entity.id
_entity.type
_entity.pdbx_description
1 polymer ?
#
loop_
_entity_poly.entity_id
_entity_poly.type
_entity_poly.pdbx_seq_one_letter_code
_entity_poly.pdbx_strand_id
1 'polypeptide(L)' 'HVGPAPFVLAGAAVVATAAGAILGARAKAVASEASAEPLDLRSDRLASSARGLAIGANVGYGLGAALAAAAVVTFVVQLP' A
#
# COMPACT_ATOMS: atom_id res chain seq x y z
N HIS A 1 -12.57 5.15 -29.44
CA HIS A 1 -13.22 4.26 -28.43
C HIS A 1 -12.15 3.81 -27.45
N VAL A 2 -12.32 4.10 -26.16
CA VAL A 2 -11.38 3.66 -25.11
C VAL A 2 -11.61 2.16 -24.83
N GLY A 3 -10.54 1.36 -24.84
CA GLY A 3 -10.60 -0.08 -24.58
C GLY A 3 -10.75 -0.42 -23.09
N PRO A 4 -10.86 -1.70 -22.72
CA PRO A 4 -11.05 -2.11 -21.32
C PRO A 4 -9.78 -1.98 -20.46
N ALA A 5 -8.59 -1.93 -21.07
CA ALA A 5 -7.30 -1.90 -20.39
C ALA A 5 -7.13 -0.82 -19.28
N PRO A 6 -7.45 0.48 -19.51
CA PRO A 6 -7.33 1.50 -18.46
C PRO A 6 -8.20 1.22 -17.23
N PHE A 7 -9.38 0.61 -17.40
CA PHE A 7 -10.28 0.28 -16.30
C PHE A 7 -9.76 -0.90 -15.47
N VAL A 8 -9.15 -1.90 -16.12
CA VAL A 8 -8.51 -3.03 -15.42
C VAL A 8 -7.32 -2.55 -14.59
N LEU A 9 -6.48 -1.66 -15.16
CA LEU A 9 -5.35 -1.06 -14.45
C LEU A 9 -5.81 -0.18 -13.28
N ALA A 10 -6.86 0.62 -13.46
CA ALA A 10 -7.45 1.42 -12.39
C ALA A 10 -8.01 0.53 -11.26
N GLY A 11 -8.69 -0.56 -11.59
CA GLY A 11 -9.18 -1.53 -10.60
C GLY A 11 -8.03 -2.16 -9.80
N ALA A 12 -6.97 -2.61 -10.48
CA ALA A 12 -5.78 -3.15 -9.83
C ALA A 12 -5.08 -2.11 -8.93
N ALA A 13 -5.03 -0.85 -9.37
CA ALA A 13 -4.48 0.25 -8.58
C ALA A 13 -5.25 0.46 -7.28
N VAL A 14 -6.58 0.46 -7.32
CA VAL A 14 -7.43 0.61 -6.12
C VAL A 14 -7.19 -0.54 -5.14
N VAL A 15 -7.14 -1.78 -5.61
CA VAL A 15 -6.89 -2.96 -4.76
C VAL A 15 -5.51 -2.91 -4.12
N ALA A 16 -4.47 -2.60 -4.89
CA ALA A 16 -3.10 -2.48 -4.37
C ALA A 16 -2.97 -1.36 -3.32
N THR A 17 -3.61 -0.21 -3.59
CA THR A 17 -3.62 0.93 -2.66
C THR A 17 -4.38 0.61 -1.38
N ALA A 18 -5.54 -0.07 -1.48
CA ALA A 18 -6.32 -0.51 -0.33
C ALA A 18 -5.55 -1.52 0.54
N ALA A 19 -4.87 -2.50 -0.08
CA ALA A 19 -4.00 -3.43 0.62
C ALA A 19 -2.86 -2.72 1.35
N GLY A 20 -2.20 -1.76 0.69
CA GLY A 20 -1.16 -0.91 1.30
C GLY A 20 -1.68 -0.09 2.48
N ALA A 21 -2.88 0.49 2.37
CA ALA A 21 -3.52 1.25 3.44
C ALA A 21 -3.85 0.39 4.67
N ILE A 22 -4.39 -0.82 4.47
CA ILE A 22 -4.67 -1.77 5.54
C ILE A 22 -3.37 -2.15 6.26
N LEU A 23 -2.32 -2.47 5.51
CA LEU A 23 -1.04 -2.86 6.09
C LEU A 23 -0.38 -1.70 6.85
N GLY A 24 -0.49 -0.47 6.35
CA GLY A 24 0.01 0.73 7.01
C GLY A 24 -0.76 1.07 8.30
N ALA A 25 -2.08 0.90 8.31
CA ALA A 25 -2.90 1.07 9.51
C ALA A 25 -2.53 0.03 10.58
N ARG A 26 -2.30 -1.23 10.18
CA ARG A 26 -1.81 -2.29 11.09
C ARG A 26 -0.41 -1.96 11.63
N ALA A 27 0.50 -1.46 10.79
CA ALA A 27 1.83 -1.04 11.23
C ALA A 27 1.76 0.04 12.32
N LYS A 28 0.89 1.05 12.15
CA LYS A 28 0.67 2.10 13.15
C LYS A 28 0.09 1.55 14.47
N ALA A 29 -0.86 0.63 14.40
CA ALA A 29 -1.43 0.02 15.60
C ALA A 29 -0.36 -0.73 16.41
N VAL A 30 0.43 -1.57 15.73
CA VAL A 30 1.53 -2.33 16.33
C VAL A 30 2.62 -1.41 16.92
N ALA A 31 2.97 -0.32 16.22
CA ALA A 31 3.94 0.65 16.72
C ALA A 31 3.43 1.43 17.95
N SER A 32 2.13 1.73 18.00
CA SER A 32 1.49 2.38 19.15
C SER A 32 1.47 1.47 20.38
N GLU A 33 1.17 0.19 20.21
CA GLU A 33 1.23 -0.82 21.28
C GLU A 33 2.67 -0.99 21.78
N ALA A 34 3.64 -1.08 20.86
CA ALA A 34 5.06 -1.20 21.20
C ALA A 34 5.60 -0.03 22.02
N SER A 35 5.08 1.18 21.78
CA SER A 35 5.49 2.40 22.49
C SER A 35 4.85 2.53 23.88
N ALA A 36 3.77 1.79 24.14
CA ALA A 36 3.05 1.79 25.40
C ALA A 36 3.56 0.71 26.39
N GLU A 37 4.33 -0.27 25.92
CA GLU A 37 4.77 -1.40 26.75
C GLU A 37 6.14 -1.13 27.42
N PRO A 38 6.29 -1.33 28.75
CA PRO A 38 7.56 -1.14 29.44
C PRO A 38 8.63 -2.09 28.90
N LEU A 39 9.80 -1.52 28.60
CA LEU A 39 10.98 -2.14 27.96
C LEU A 39 11.28 -3.57 28.44
N ASP A 40 10.90 -4.55 27.62
CA ASP A 40 11.41 -5.92 27.65
C ASP A 40 11.41 -6.45 26.22
N LEU A 41 12.21 -7.49 25.94
CA LEU A 41 12.51 -8.17 24.64
C LEU A 41 11.34 -8.35 23.64
N ARG A 42 10.11 -8.18 24.09
CA ARG A 42 8.89 -8.08 23.29
C ARG A 42 8.87 -6.83 22.41
N SER A 43 9.34 -5.69 22.90
CA SER A 43 9.31 -4.40 22.17
C SER A 43 10.14 -4.46 20.88
N ASP A 44 11.28 -5.16 20.88
CA ASP A 44 12.12 -5.34 19.69
C ASP A 44 11.44 -6.22 18.61
N ARG A 45 10.70 -7.27 19.01
CA ARG A 45 9.91 -8.08 18.06
C ARG A 45 8.73 -7.29 17.49
N LEU A 46 8.08 -6.49 18.33
CA LEU A 46 7.00 -5.59 17.91
C LEU A 46 7.52 -4.52 16.93
N ALA A 47 8.68 -3.93 17.20
CA ALA A 47 9.32 -2.95 16.33
C ALA A 47 9.74 -3.54 14.97
N SER A 48 10.31 -4.75 14.96
CA SER A 48 10.65 -5.47 13.74
C SER A 48 9.41 -5.79 12.89
N SER A 49 8.32 -6.23 13.53
CA SER A 49 7.05 -6.52 12.84
C SER A 49 6.40 -5.24 12.27
N ALA A 50 6.44 -4.13 13.01
CA ALA A 50 5.96 -2.84 12.53
C ALA A 50 6.73 -2.35 11.30
N ARG A 51 8.06 -2.55 11.26
CA ARG A 51 8.88 -2.25 10.08
C ARG A 51 8.50 -3.13 8.88
N GLY A 52 8.30 -4.43 9.08
CA GLY A 52 7.85 -5.33 8.02
C GLY A 52 6.50 -4.92 7.43
N LEU A 53 5.55 -4.57 8.28
CA LEU A 53 4.24 -4.04 7.86
C LEU A 53 4.36 -2.69 7.15
N ALA A 54 5.23 -1.79 7.62
CA ALA A 54 5.48 -0.50 6.98
C ALA A 54 6.12 -0.65 5.58
N ILE A 55 7.07 -1.57 5.42
CA ILE A 55 7.66 -1.89 4.11
C ILE A 55 6.58 -2.41 3.17
N GLY A 56 5.78 -3.39 3.60
CA GLY A 56 4.70 -3.92 2.77
C GLY A 56 3.64 -2.87 2.42
N ALA A 57 3.37 -1.91 3.33
CA ALA A 57 2.46 -0.80 3.08
C ALA A 57 3.01 0.11 1.98
N ASN A 58 4.29 0.50 2.08
CA ASN A 58 4.96 1.32 1.08
C ASN A 58 5.02 0.63 -0.28
N VAL A 59 5.27 -0.68 -0.32
CA VAL A 59 5.23 -1.47 -1.56
C VAL A 59 3.82 -1.48 -2.16
N GLY A 60 2.78 -1.69 -1.35
CA GLY A 60 1.38 -1.66 -1.80
C GLY A 60 0.97 -0.30 -2.36
N TYR A 61 1.32 0.79 -1.67
CA TYR A 61 1.12 2.15 -2.16
C TYR A 61 1.92 2.45 -3.43
N GLY A 62 3.17 2.02 -3.50
CA GLY A 62 4.03 2.22 -4.67
C GLY A 62 3.51 1.50 -5.91
N LEU A 63 3.10 0.23 -5.77
CA LEU A 63 2.46 -0.54 -6.85
C LEU A 63 1.12 0.07 -7.26
N GLY A 64 0.30 0.49 -6.29
CA GLY A 64 -0.97 1.16 -6.55
C GLY A 64 -0.79 2.46 -7.35
N ALA A 65 0.16 3.30 -6.94
CA ALA A 65 0.48 4.54 -7.65
C ALA A 65 1.02 4.30 -9.07
N ALA A 66 1.89 3.29 -9.25
CA ALA A 66 2.42 2.92 -10.56
C ALA A 66 1.32 2.41 -11.51
N LEU A 67 0.41 1.57 -11.00
CA LEU A 67 -0.74 1.07 -11.76
C LEU A 67 -1.73 2.19 -12.09
N ALA A 68 -1.98 3.13 -11.18
CA ALA A 68 -2.82 4.29 -11.43
C ALA A 68 -2.21 5.19 -12.52
N ALA A 69 -0.90 5.46 -12.46
CA ALA A 69 -0.20 6.22 -13.49
C ALA A 69 -0.28 5.52 -14.86
N ALA A 70 -0.06 4.21 -14.90
CA ALA A 70 -0.20 3.42 -16.13
C ALA A 70 -1.62 3.45 -16.69
N ALA A 71 -2.65 3.40 -15.83
CA ALA A 71 -4.05 3.53 -16.22
C ALA A 71 -4.32 4.89 -16.89
N VAL A 72 -3.83 5.98 -16.29
CA VAL A 72 -3.97 7.34 -16.84
C VAL A 72 -3.26 7.48 -18.17
N VAL A 73 -2.00 7.03 -18.28
CA VAL A 73 -1.25 7.08 -19.55
C VAL A 73 -1.97 6.30 -20.65
N THR A 74 -2.42 5.09 -20.34
CA THR A 74 -3.13 4.24 -21.31
C THR A 74 -4.45 4.88 -21.74
N PHE A 75 -5.17 5.50 -20.81
CA PHE A 75 -6.41 6.22 -21.09
C PHE A 75 -6.17 7.44 -21.99
N VAL A 76 -5.15 8.25 -21.68
CA VAL A 76 -4.78 9.44 -22.47
C VAL A 76 -4.34 9.07 -23.88
N VAL A 77 -3.56 8.00 -24.05
CA VAL A 77 -3.14 7.51 -25.38
C VAL A 77 -4.33 7.00 -26.21
N GLN A 78 -5.40 6.53 -25.56
CA GLN A 78 -6.60 6.02 -26.23
C GLN A 78 -7.68 7.09 -26.46
N LEU A 79 -7.46 8.31 -25.98
CA LEU A 79 -8.31 9.45 -26.31
C LEU A 79 -7.95 9.95 -27.73
N PRO A 80 -8.95 10.06 -28.63
CA PRO A 80 -8.74 10.50 -30.01
C PRO A 80 -8.39 11.99 -30.13
#